data_AF-A0A1H7RLC7-F1
#
_entry.id   AF-A0A1H7RLC7-F1
#
_cell.length_a   1.000
_cell.length_b   1.000
_cell.length_c   1.000
_cell.angle_alpha   90.00
_cell.angle_beta   90.00
_cell.angle_gamma   90.00
#
_symmetry.space_group_name_H-M   'P 1'
#
loop_
_entity.id
_entity.type
_entity.pdbx_description
1 polymer ?
#
loop_
_entity_poly.entity_id
_entity_poly.type
_entity_poly.pdbx_seq_one_letter_code
_entity_poly.pdbx_strand_id
1 'polypeptide(L)' 'MRTFKLDNVIKKTDNDVKIKKYLAMGFKEIEIQDAQEDEKQESSDYESMKVDELKELADEKGLEYKANIKKDELIALLGE' A
#
# COMPACT_ATOMS: atom_id res chain seq x y z
N MET A 1 -15.20 -18.41 -3.34
CA MET A 1 -13.83 -18.56 -3.87
C MET A 1 -12.99 -17.46 -3.26
N ARG A 2 -11.96 -17.79 -2.47
CA ARG A 2 -11.14 -16.80 -1.76
C ARG A 2 -9.95 -16.38 -2.60
N THR A 3 -9.48 -15.14 -2.40
CA THR A 3 -8.32 -14.63 -3.10
C THR A 3 -7.22 -14.28 -2.12
N PHE A 4 -6.00 -14.60 -2.50
CA PHE A 4 -4.80 -14.47 -1.70
C PHE A 4 -3.78 -13.68 -2.49
N LYS A 5 -3.15 -12.69 -1.87
CA LYS A 5 -2.12 -11.86 -2.48
C LYS A 5 -0.80 -11.94 -1.71
N LEU A 6 0.30 -12.07 -2.43
CA LEU A 6 1.66 -11.96 -1.92
C LEU A 6 2.49 -11.19 -2.94
N ASP A 7 2.95 -9.99 -2.59
CA ASP A 7 3.65 -9.10 -3.52
C ASP A 7 2.83 -8.95 -4.83
N ASN A 8 3.41 -9.16 -6.01
CA ASN A 8 2.72 -9.10 -7.29
C ASN A 8 1.97 -10.40 -7.69
N VAL A 9 1.86 -11.38 -6.79
CA VAL A 9 1.25 -12.69 -7.08
C VAL A 9 -0.14 -12.81 -6.47
N ILE A 10 -1.14 -13.05 -7.31
CA ILE A 10 -2.53 -13.29 -6.91
C ILE A 10 -2.89 -14.78 -7.11
N LYS A 11 -3.42 -15.41 -6.06
CA LYS A 11 -3.91 -16.80 -6.08
C LYS A 11 -5.36 -16.88 -5.64
N LYS A 12 -6.20 -17.52 -6.45
CA LYS A 12 -7.61 -17.76 -6.14
C LYS A 12 -7.82 -19.24 -5.80
N THR A 13 -8.43 -19.52 -4.65
CA THR A 13 -8.78 -20.89 -4.27
C THR A 13 -9.93 -20.90 -3.26
N ASP A 14 -10.74 -21.94 -3.34
CA ASP A 14 -11.80 -22.28 -2.37
C ASP A 14 -11.44 -23.52 -1.53
N ASN A 15 -10.26 -24.10 -1.74
CA ASN A 15 -9.83 -25.32 -1.05
C ASN A 15 -9.10 -25.01 0.26
N ASP A 16 -9.64 -25.45 1.40
CA ASP A 16 -9.10 -25.21 2.74
C ASP A 16 -7.64 -25.59 2.93
N VAL A 17 -7.17 -26.67 2.27
CA VAL A 17 -5.77 -27.09 2.36
C VAL A 17 -4.85 -26.08 1.68
N LYS A 18 -5.28 -25.56 0.51
CA LYS A 18 -4.54 -24.52 -0.21
C LYS A 18 -4.60 -23.19 0.54
N ILE A 19 -5.74 -22.85 1.15
CA ILE A 19 -5.91 -21.64 1.97
C ILE A 19 -4.88 -21.62 3.11
N LYS A 20 -4.82 -22.68 3.92
CA LYS A 20 -3.84 -22.78 5.02
C LYS A 20 -2.40 -22.70 4.52
N LYS A 21 -2.11 -23.32 3.37
CA LYS A 21 -0.79 -23.25 2.75
C LYS A 21 -0.44 -21.82 2.33
N TYR A 22 -1.37 -21.08 1.73
CA TYR A 22 -1.15 -19.69 1.32
C TYR A 22 -0.94 -18.78 2.53
N LEU A 23 -1.75 -18.91 3.59
CA LEU A 23 -1.55 -18.20 4.84
C LEU A 23 -0.16 -18.49 5.46
N ALA A 24 0.26 -19.75 5.48
CA ALA A 24 1.58 -20.15 5.98
C ALA A 24 2.75 -19.67 5.11
N MET A 25 2.52 -19.48 3.80
CA MET A 25 3.49 -18.90 2.86
C MET A 25 3.53 -17.37 2.91
N GLY A 26 2.70 -16.73 3.75
CA GLY A 26 2.65 -15.28 3.91
C GLY A 26 1.67 -14.58 2.98
N PHE A 27 0.86 -15.31 2.21
CA PHE A 27 -0.20 -14.68 1.45
C PHE A 27 -1.27 -14.11 2.39
N LYS A 28 -1.69 -12.88 2.10
CA LYS A 28 -2.81 -12.23 2.79
C LYS A 28 -4.10 -12.53 2.04
N GLU A 29 -5.13 -12.95 2.77
CA GLU A 29 -6.48 -13.07 2.20
C GLU A 29 -6.96 -11.65 1.87
N ILE A 30 -7.21 -11.41 0.58
CA ILE A 30 -7.82 -10.18 0.11
C ILE A 30 -9.28 -10.51 -0.21
N GLU A 31 -10.18 -9.91 0.54
CA GLU A 31 -11.60 -9.95 0.23
C GLU A 31 -11.78 -9.05 -0.99
N ILE A 32 -11.88 -9.64 -2.19
CA ILE A 32 -12.15 -8.87 -3.41
C ILE A 32 -13.64 -8.48 -3.38
N GLN A 33 -13.97 -7.51 -2.54
CA GLN A 33 -15.13 -6.66 -2.74
C GLN A 33 -14.65 -5.47 -3.58
N ASP A 34 -14.88 -5.58 -4.88
CA ASP A 34 -14.62 -4.54 -5.87
C ASP A 34 -13.15 -4.20 -6.15
N ALA A 35 -12.89 -3.92 -7.42
CA ALA A 35 -11.56 -3.77 -7.97
C ALA A 35 -11.11 -2.31 -7.80
N GLN A 36 -10.15 -2.03 -6.90
CA GLN A 36 -9.23 -0.87 -6.92
C GLN A 36 -8.60 -0.70 -5.53
N GLU A 37 -7.52 -1.41 -5.21
CA GLU A 37 -6.79 -1.09 -3.97
C GLU A 37 -5.30 -1.39 -3.99
N ASP A 38 -4.70 -1.49 -5.19
CA ASP A 38 -3.25 -1.64 -5.33
C ASP A 38 -2.50 -0.41 -5.84
N GLU A 39 -3.22 0.62 -6.28
CA GLU A 39 -2.65 1.95 -6.53
C GLU A 39 -3.03 2.96 -5.44
N LYS A 40 -3.89 2.58 -4.48
CA LYS A 40 -4.40 3.47 -3.43
C LYS A 40 -3.78 3.25 -2.05
N GLN A 41 -3.01 2.17 -1.89
CA GLN A 41 -2.44 1.86 -0.58
C GLN A 41 -1.20 2.72 -0.27
N GLU A 42 -0.42 3.13 -1.28
CA GLU A 42 0.70 4.07 -1.05
C GLU A 42 0.19 5.46 -0.67
N SER A 43 -0.81 5.98 -1.38
CA SER A 43 -1.42 7.27 -1.07
C SER A 43 -2.07 7.29 0.32
N SER A 44 -2.71 6.19 0.73
CA SER A 44 -3.33 6.08 2.07
C SER A 44 -2.29 5.93 3.19
N ASP A 45 -1.13 5.33 2.92
CA ASP A 45 -0.03 5.20 3.89
C ASP A 45 0.55 6.59 4.22
N TYR A 46 0.81 7.39 3.20
CA TYR A 46 1.25 8.78 3.37
C TYR A 46 0.17 9.68 4.02
N GLU A 47 -1.11 9.46 3.73
CA GLU A 47 -2.22 10.19 4.37
C GLU A 47 -2.31 9.90 5.87
N SER A 48 -1.93 8.68 6.28
CA SER A 48 -1.88 8.24 7.67
C SER A 48 -0.56 8.59 8.39
N MET A 49 0.51 8.92 7.66
CA MET A 49 1.80 9.38 8.20
C MET A 49 1.76 10.83 8.71
N LYS A 50 2.68 11.19 9.61
CA LYS A 50 2.83 12.57 10.09
C LYS A 50 3.53 13.44 9.05
N VAL A 51 3.28 14.75 9.10
CA VAL A 51 3.93 15.74 8.22
C VAL A 51 5.45 15.69 8.35
N ASP A 52 5.99 15.44 9.55
CA ASP A 52 7.43 15.27 9.77
C ASP A 52 7.98 14.05 9.01
N GLU A 53 7.35 12.88 9.09
CA GLU A 53 7.82 11.68 8.37
C GLU A 53 7.71 11.84 6.86
N LEU A 54 6.67 12.51 6.37
CA LEU A 54 6.55 12.85 4.95
C LEU A 54 7.68 13.80 4.50
N LYS A 55 8.11 14.73 5.35
CA LYS A 55 9.23 15.62 5.02
C LYS A 55 10.55 14.86 5.02
N GLU A 56 10.76 13.96 5.97
CA GLU A 56 11.95 13.10 6.00
C GLU A 56 12.02 12.22 4.76
N LEU A 57 10.92 11.59 4.36
CA LEU A 57 10.82 10.82 3.11
C LEU A 57 11.09 11.67 1.87
N ALA A 58 10.59 12.92 1.85
CA ALA A 58 10.82 13.82 0.73
C ALA A 58 12.30 14.24 0.65
N ASP A 59 12.93 14.51 1.80
CA ASP A 59 14.36 14.83 1.89
C ASP A 59 15.22 13.63 1.47
N GLU A 60 14.89 12.41 1.92
CA GLU A 60 15.57 11.17 1.52
C GLU A 60 15.44 10.88 0.01
N LYS A 61 14.30 11.22 -0.59
CA LYS A 61 14.09 11.13 -2.04
C LYS A 61 14.72 12.30 -2.82
N GLY A 62 15.26 13.32 -2.14
CA GLY A 62 15.81 14.52 -2.77
C GLY A 62 14.74 15.39 -3.43
N LEU A 63 13.49 15.34 -2.96
CA LEU A 63 12.37 16.12 -3.45
C LEU A 63 12.39 17.52 -2.84
N GLU A 64 12.52 18.54 -3.68
CA GLU A 64 12.42 19.93 -3.22
C GLU A 64 10.96 20.32 -2.98
N TYR A 65 10.61 20.53 -1.71
CA TYR A 65 9.30 21.03 -1.30
C TYR A 65 9.37 22.46 -0.75
N LYS A 66 8.28 23.21 -0.88
CA LYS A 66 8.18 24.55 -0.28
C LYS A 66 8.21 24.45 1.24
N ALA A 67 8.92 25.34 1.94
CA ALA A 67 8.97 25.35 3.40
C ALA A 67 7.57 25.38 4.09
N ASN A 68 6.57 25.94 3.40
CA ASN A 68 5.17 26.01 3.84
C ASN A 68 4.24 25.08 3.02
N ILE A 69 4.75 23.96 2.51
CA ILE A 69 3.96 22.98 1.75
C ILE A 69 2.85 22.38 2.63
N LYS A 70 1.69 22.11 2.02
CA LYS A 70 0.57 21.44 2.68
C LYS A 70 0.81 19.93 2.71
N LYS A 71 0.24 19.25 3.71
CA LYS A 71 0.35 17.79 3.85
C LYS A 71 -0.07 17.09 2.55
N ASP A 72 -1.23 17.41 1.99
CA ASP A 72 -1.71 16.87 0.70
C ASP A 72 -0.69 17.02 -0.44
N GLU A 73 -0.11 18.20 -0.59
CA GLU A 73 0.86 18.48 -1.68
C GLU A 73 2.16 17.70 -1.47
N LEU A 74 2.56 17.50 -0.21
CA LEU A 74 3.73 16.71 0.14
C LEU A 74 3.48 15.21 -0.08
N ILE A 75 2.28 14.73 0.25
CA ILE A 75 1.84 13.35 -0.03
C ILE A 75 1.81 13.13 -1.54
N ALA A 76 1.28 14.09 -2.31
CA ALA A 76 1.23 14.02 -3.76
C ALA A 76 2.64 13.93 -4.38
N LEU A 77 3.62 14.71 -3.88
CA LEU A 77 5.02 14.61 -4.31
C LEU A 77 5.68 13.27 -4.00
N LEU A 78 5.23 12.58 -2.94
CA LEU A 78 5.78 11.29 -2.52
C LEU A 78 5.13 10.09 -3.20
N GLY A 79 3.87 10.24 -3.60
CA GLY A 79 3.08 9.23 -4.31
C GLY A 79 3.16 9.29 -5.83
N GLU A 80 3.91 10.25 -6.41
CA GLU A 80 4.22 10.36 -7.85
C GLU A 80 5.50 9.59 -8.20
#